data_AF-A0A397E8J0-F1
#
_entry.id   AF-A0A397E8J0-F1
#
_cell.length_a   1.000
_cell.length_b   1.000
_cell.length_c   1.000
_cell.angle_alpha   90.00
_cell.angle_beta   90.00
_cell.angle_gamma   90.00
#
_symmetry.space_group_name_H-M   'P 1'
#
loop_
_entity.id
_entity.type
_entity.pdbx_description
1 polymer ?
#
loop_
_entity_poly.entity_id
_entity_poly.type
_entity_poly.pdbx_seq_one_letter_code
_entity_poly.pdbx_strand_id
1 'polypeptide(L)'
;MRGSSLVSVATSLGIIAVSWLDGTVVNMLSTADATTKSYVHRRIGSETRQQECLSLVGLYNKYMQGVDRHDQLRERFSIASGASFKHWYKKLGFALVDIAITNLYVLYTLCEPVNRRDSHMHFQTKLANQMLFETDWTLFSETQVPMEYANVPMTQSAKVLKKAAADKAAAEDKAAALKRDASLRQPPTPSFTCRATDKQAEVSYDQRMRRYCVVCYFERNKELIKTQWCDVHKVYLCTKAYVPSDQQVPAHVCPHAAWSCWDKFHSFYHPKGLFKKDGKMDRGSELYRLKKHSVMEHKTSSAKKTLILL
;
A
#
# COMPACT_ATOMS: atom_id res chain seq x y z
N MET A 1 18.86 -18.26 -13.88
CA MET A 1 17.87 -19.29 -14.25
C MET A 1 16.57 -18.99 -13.52
N ARG A 2 15.41 -18.98 -14.20
CA ARG A 2 14.11 -18.81 -13.52
C ARG A 2 13.72 -20.11 -12.82
N GLY A 3 13.05 -20.02 -11.68
CA GLY A 3 12.68 -21.16 -10.84
C GLY A 3 13.73 -21.60 -9.82
N SER A 4 14.94 -21.05 -9.87
CA SER A 4 15.94 -21.32 -8.84
C SER A 4 15.45 -20.82 -7.49
N SER A 5 15.65 -21.62 -6.44
CA SER A 5 15.36 -21.24 -5.07
C SER A 5 16.61 -21.38 -4.19
N LEU A 6 16.75 -20.46 -3.25
CA LEU A 6 17.65 -20.57 -2.11
C LEU A 6 16.80 -20.79 -0.87
N VAL A 7 17.23 -21.72 -0.01
CA VAL A 7 16.51 -22.09 1.20
C VAL A 7 17.45 -21.98 2.38
N SER A 8 16.98 -21.34 3.44
CA SER A 8 17.63 -21.34 4.75
C SER A 8 16.64 -21.84 5.79
N VAL A 9 17.11 -22.65 6.73
CA VAL A 9 16.27 -23.26 7.77
C VAL A 9 16.85 -22.92 9.14
N ALA A 10 16.04 -22.29 9.97
CA ALA A 10 16.36 -22.06 11.38
C ALA A 10 15.68 -23.14 12.22
N THR A 11 16.33 -24.30 12.35
CA THR A 11 15.79 -25.49 13.03
C THR A 11 15.38 -25.22 14.48
N SER A 12 16.14 -24.39 15.20
CA SER A 12 15.83 -23.99 16.59
C SER A 12 14.57 -23.13 16.73
N LEU A 13 14.12 -22.51 15.63
CA LEU A 13 12.93 -21.67 15.58
C LEU A 13 11.76 -22.33 14.84
N GLY A 14 12.00 -23.44 14.14
CA GLY A 14 11.02 -24.05 13.24
C GLY A 14 10.63 -23.13 12.08
N ILE A 15 11.57 -22.30 11.60
CA ILE A 15 11.30 -21.33 10.52
C ILE A 15 12.10 -21.73 9.28
N ILE A 16 11.46 -21.64 8.12
CA ILE A 16 12.08 -21.77 6.81
C ILE A 16 11.97 -20.43 6.07
N ALA A 17 13.09 -19.98 5.52
CA ALA A 17 13.17 -18.82 4.65
C ALA A 17 13.52 -19.27 3.24
N VAL A 18 12.74 -18.80 2.27
CA VAL A 18 12.88 -19.15 0.86
C VAL A 18 13.04 -17.88 0.04
N SER A 19 14.05 -17.85 -0.82
CA SER A 19 14.18 -16.86 -1.89
C SER A 19 13.98 -17.58 -3.22
N TRP A 20 12.88 -17.30 -3.93
CA TRP A 20 12.55 -17.91 -5.21
C TRP A 20 12.64 -16.89 -6.34
N LEU A 21 13.37 -17.23 -7.41
CA LEU A 21 13.59 -16.32 -8.54
C LEU A 21 12.58 -16.57 -9.65
N ASP A 22 11.64 -15.64 -9.83
CA ASP A 22 10.62 -15.71 -10.86
C ASP A 22 10.44 -14.38 -11.60
N GLY A 23 11.40 -14.08 -12.48
CA GLY A 23 11.58 -12.75 -13.09
C GLY A 23 12.19 -11.74 -12.11
N THR A 24 11.64 -11.67 -10.89
CA THR A 24 12.20 -10.98 -9.73
C THR A 24 12.32 -11.97 -8.56
N VAL A 25 13.16 -11.65 -7.58
CA VAL A 25 13.29 -12.48 -6.37
C VAL A 25 12.08 -12.26 -5.48
N VAL A 26 11.44 -13.34 -5.07
CA VAL A 26 10.35 -13.38 -4.09
C VAL A 26 10.87 -14.05 -2.83
N ASN A 27 10.76 -13.35 -1.70
CA ASN A 27 11.16 -13.87 -0.40
C ASN A 27 9.92 -14.30 0.38
N MET A 28 9.95 -15.51 0.92
CA MET A 28 8.86 -16.08 1.72
C MET A 28 9.40 -16.68 3.01
N LEU A 29 8.56 -16.67 4.05
CA LEU A 29 8.83 -17.26 5.35
C LEU A 29 7.67 -18.18 5.71
N SER A 30 7.98 -19.34 6.28
CA SER A 30 6.97 -20.23 6.83
C SER A 30 7.47 -20.93 8.09
N THR A 31 6.53 -21.22 8.99
CA THR A 31 6.72 -22.03 10.20
C THR A 31 6.05 -23.41 10.10
N ALA A 32 5.30 -23.67 9.04
CA ALA A 32 4.42 -24.84 8.93
C ALA A 32 4.69 -25.69 7.69
N ASP A 33 5.37 -25.14 6.68
CA ASP A 33 5.57 -25.81 5.40
C ASP A 33 6.85 -26.64 5.38
N ALA A 34 6.87 -27.70 4.57
CA ALA A 34 8.08 -28.48 4.32
C ALA A 34 8.90 -27.87 3.17
N THR A 35 10.18 -28.22 3.09
CA THR A 35 11.07 -27.86 1.96
C THR A 35 10.87 -28.77 0.73
N THR A 36 9.69 -29.38 0.59
CA THR A 36 9.38 -30.27 -0.53
C THR A 36 9.27 -29.48 -1.83
N LYS A 37 9.79 -30.06 -2.91
CA LYS A 37 9.65 -29.50 -4.26
C LYS A 37 8.20 -29.61 -4.73
N SER A 38 7.77 -28.61 -5.48
CA SER A 38 6.44 -28.52 -6.08
C SER A 38 6.54 -27.77 -7.41
N TYR A 39 5.41 -27.58 -8.05
CA TYR A 39 5.32 -26.91 -9.33
C TYR A 39 4.16 -25.92 -9.34
N VAL A 40 4.41 -24.76 -9.95
CA VAL A 40 3.37 -23.75 -10.22
C VAL A 40 3.23 -23.57 -11.72
N HIS A 41 2.00 -23.34 -12.16
CA HIS A 41 1.71 -23.04 -13.56
C HIS A 41 1.86 -21.54 -13.77
N ARG A 42 2.79 -21.15 -14.63
CA ARG A 42 3.05 -19.75 -14.95
C ARG A 42 2.76 -19.48 -16.41
N ARG A 43 2.00 -18.42 -16.66
CA ARG A 43 1.79 -17.91 -18.01
C ARG A 43 2.96 -17.01 -18.42
N ILE A 44 3.64 -17.36 -19.51
CA ILE A 44 4.74 -16.61 -20.11
C ILE A 44 4.30 -16.26 -21.54
N GLY A 45 3.81 -15.03 -21.73
CA GLY A 45 3.16 -14.64 -22.98
C GLY A 45 1.85 -15.39 -23.20
N SER A 46 1.75 -16.10 -24.32
CA SER A 46 0.59 -16.95 -24.67
C SER A 46 0.67 -18.36 -24.07
N GLU A 47 1.84 -18.83 -23.67
CA GLU A 47 2.06 -20.19 -23.20
C GLU A 47 1.96 -20.32 -21.68
N THR A 48 1.42 -21.44 -21.19
CA THR A 48 1.50 -21.82 -19.78
C THR A 48 2.61 -22.84 -19.61
N ARG A 49 3.59 -22.54 -18.78
CA ARG A 49 4.72 -23.42 -18.48
C ARG A 49 4.71 -23.81 -17.01
N GLN A 50 5.09 -25.06 -16.75
CA GLN A 50 5.27 -25.56 -15.40
C GLN A 50 6.63 -25.12 -14.88
N GLN A 51 6.65 -24.43 -13.74
CA GLN A 51 7.87 -23.92 -13.12
C GLN A 51 8.08 -24.62 -11.79
N GLU A 52 9.29 -25.19 -11.61
CA GLU A 52 9.70 -25.76 -10.32
C GLU A 52 9.77 -24.67 -9.24
N CYS A 53 9.26 -25.00 -8.07
CA CYS A 53 9.23 -24.16 -6.87
C CYS A 53 9.19 -25.04 -5.62
N LEU A 54 9.09 -24.42 -4.45
CA LEU A 54 8.83 -25.15 -3.20
C LEU A 54 7.32 -25.24 -2.96
N SER A 55 6.87 -26.29 -2.28
CA SER A 55 5.47 -26.50 -1.90
C SER A 55 4.86 -25.29 -1.19
N LEU A 56 5.66 -24.64 -0.34
CA LEU A 56 5.36 -23.35 0.29
C LEU A 56 4.86 -22.29 -0.71
N VAL A 57 5.53 -22.12 -1.85
CA VAL A 57 5.14 -21.14 -2.88
C VAL A 57 3.77 -21.49 -3.47
N GLY A 58 3.55 -22.77 -3.75
CA GLY A 58 2.28 -23.25 -4.28
C GLY A 58 1.13 -23.09 -3.27
N LEU A 59 1.37 -23.44 -2.00
CA LEU A 59 0.41 -23.29 -0.91
C LEU A 59 0.07 -21.83 -0.66
N TYR A 60 1.07 -20.95 -0.60
CA TYR A 60 0.85 -19.51 -0.48
C TYR A 60 -0.04 -18.99 -1.62
N ASN A 61 0.31 -19.28 -2.87
CA ASN A 61 -0.51 -18.83 -4.02
C ASN A 61 -1.94 -19.38 -3.98
N LYS A 62 -2.13 -20.60 -3.48
CA LYS A 62 -3.45 -21.22 -3.36
C LYS A 62 -4.32 -20.55 -2.29
N TYR A 63 -3.73 -20.15 -1.16
CA TYR A 63 -4.48 -19.69 0.02
C TYR A 63 -4.40 -18.18 0.31
N MET A 64 -3.46 -17.43 -0.28
CA MET A 64 -3.26 -15.99 -0.02
C MET A 64 -4.47 -15.12 -0.40
N GLN A 65 -5.34 -15.60 -1.29
CA GLN A 65 -6.44 -14.84 -1.86
C GLN A 65 -7.69 -14.79 -0.97
N GLY A 66 -7.64 -15.28 0.27
CA GLY A 66 -8.81 -15.33 1.15
C GLY A 66 -9.46 -13.95 1.35
N VAL A 67 -8.65 -12.94 1.65
CA VAL A 67 -9.11 -11.56 1.86
C VAL A 67 -9.61 -10.96 0.55
N ASP A 68 -8.85 -11.07 -0.54
CA ASP A 68 -9.23 -10.50 -1.84
C ASP A 68 -10.52 -11.15 -2.39
N ARG A 69 -10.73 -12.45 -2.16
CA ARG A 69 -11.96 -13.14 -2.56
C ARG A 69 -13.16 -12.69 -1.74
N HIS A 70 -12.98 -12.52 -0.43
CA HIS A 70 -14.02 -11.95 0.44
C HIS A 70 -14.37 -10.52 0.01
N ASP A 71 -13.36 -9.71 -0.28
CA ASP A 71 -13.51 -8.34 -0.76
C ASP A 71 -14.27 -8.29 -2.09
N GLN A 72 -13.91 -9.15 -3.06
CA GLN A 72 -14.62 -9.29 -4.34
C GLN A 72 -16.07 -9.71 -4.18
N LEU A 73 -16.35 -10.64 -3.26
CA LEU A 73 -17.73 -11.05 -2.96
C LEU A 73 -18.52 -9.88 -2.37
N ARG A 74 -17.95 -9.22 -1.36
CA ARG A 74 -18.57 -8.07 -0.67
C ARG A 74 -18.86 -6.92 -1.65
N GLU A 75 -17.89 -6.55 -2.47
CA GLU A 75 -17.97 -5.39 -3.36
C GLU A 75 -19.11 -5.51 -4.38
N ARG A 76 -19.41 -6.74 -4.85
CA ARG A 76 -20.43 -6.97 -5.89
C ARG A 76 -21.82 -6.47 -5.50
N PHE A 77 -22.16 -6.50 -4.21
CA PHE A 77 -23.44 -6.05 -3.67
C PHE A 77 -23.24 -5.12 -2.46
N SER A 78 -22.13 -4.38 -2.42
CA SER A 78 -21.81 -3.52 -1.29
C SER A 78 -22.76 -2.34 -1.20
N ILE A 79 -23.44 -2.22 -0.07
CA ILE A 79 -24.28 -1.07 0.27
C ILE A 79 -23.38 0.14 0.59
N ALA A 80 -22.23 -0.11 1.24
CA ALA A 80 -21.28 0.93 1.59
C ALA A 80 -20.61 1.60 0.37
N SER A 81 -20.43 0.87 -0.73
CA SER A 81 -19.81 1.37 -1.95
C SER A 81 -20.74 2.31 -2.72
N GLY A 82 -22.05 2.00 -2.78
CA GLY A 82 -23.04 2.79 -3.51
C GLY A 82 -23.46 4.11 -2.84
N ALA A 83 -23.21 4.28 -1.54
CA ALA A 83 -23.67 5.43 -0.77
C ALA A 83 -22.53 6.38 -0.36
N SER A 84 -22.74 7.69 -0.58
CA SER A 84 -21.85 8.74 -0.09
C SER A 84 -22.46 9.40 1.15
N PHE A 85 -21.69 9.49 2.23
CA PHE A 85 -22.12 10.06 3.49
C PHE A 85 -21.22 11.22 3.91
N LYS A 86 -21.81 12.28 4.48
CA LYS A 86 -21.08 13.40 5.09
C LYS A 86 -20.18 12.95 6.24
N HIS A 87 -20.58 11.92 6.97
CA HIS A 87 -19.85 11.40 8.12
C HIS A 87 -19.35 9.98 7.85
N TRP A 88 -18.04 9.77 8.05
CA TRP A 88 -17.35 8.53 7.71
C TRP A 88 -17.86 7.31 8.49
N TYR A 89 -18.32 7.49 9.74
CA TYR A 89 -18.80 6.38 10.57
C TYR A 89 -20.06 5.72 10.01
N LYS A 90 -20.89 6.45 9.25
CA LYS A 90 -22.07 5.87 8.58
C LYS A 90 -21.62 4.86 7.52
N LYS A 91 -20.61 5.23 6.73
CA LYS A 91 -20.00 4.34 5.73
C LYS A 91 -19.38 3.10 6.39
N LEU A 92 -18.74 3.27 7.55
CA LEU A 92 -18.24 2.13 8.33
C LEU A 92 -19.39 1.21 8.80
N GLY A 93 -20.50 1.77 9.28
CA GLY A 93 -21.68 1.00 9.67
C GLY A 93 -22.21 0.11 8.54
N PHE A 94 -22.37 0.68 7.34
CA PHE A 94 -22.74 -0.11 6.15
C PHE A 94 -21.68 -1.13 5.76
N ALA A 95 -20.39 -0.82 5.90
CA ALA A 95 -19.33 -1.78 5.60
C ALA A 95 -19.37 -3.00 6.55
N LEU A 96 -19.74 -2.81 7.82
CA LEU A 96 -19.94 -3.91 8.77
C LEU A 96 -21.14 -4.78 8.38
N VAL A 97 -22.23 -4.16 7.94
CA VAL A 97 -23.41 -4.89 7.41
C VAL A 97 -23.02 -5.68 6.16
N ASP A 98 -22.28 -5.09 5.22
CA ASP A 98 -21.80 -5.76 4.02
C ASP A 98 -20.93 -7.00 4.36
N ILE A 99 -20.05 -6.90 5.37
CA ILE A 99 -19.25 -8.03 5.86
C ILE A 99 -20.16 -9.11 6.44
N ALA A 100 -21.15 -8.75 7.25
CA ALA A 100 -22.09 -9.69 7.86
C ALA A 100 -22.90 -10.44 6.80
N ILE A 101 -23.45 -9.72 5.81
CA ILE A 101 -24.19 -10.31 4.68
C ILE A 101 -23.28 -11.24 3.86
N THR A 102 -22.04 -10.85 3.61
CA THR A 102 -21.07 -11.69 2.88
C THR A 102 -20.76 -12.98 3.64
N ASN A 103 -20.58 -12.90 4.96
CA ASN A 103 -20.37 -14.08 5.80
C ASN A 103 -21.61 -14.98 5.82
N LEU A 104 -22.80 -14.39 5.89
CA LEU A 104 -24.07 -15.13 5.80
C LEU A 104 -24.20 -15.84 4.45
N TYR A 105 -23.81 -15.20 3.35
CA TYR A 105 -23.78 -15.84 2.04
C TYR A 105 -22.82 -17.03 2.00
N VAL A 106 -21.61 -16.90 2.56
CA VAL A 106 -20.66 -18.03 2.64
C VAL A 106 -21.27 -19.19 3.41
N LEU A 107 -21.89 -18.93 4.57
CA LEU A 107 -22.59 -19.97 5.35
C LEU A 107 -23.75 -20.59 4.56
N TYR A 108 -24.55 -19.77 3.90
CA TYR A 108 -25.65 -20.21 3.04
C TYR A 108 -25.16 -21.17 1.96
N THR A 109 -24.04 -20.87 1.28
CA THR A 109 -23.48 -21.77 0.25
C THR A 109 -22.91 -23.08 0.81
N LEU A 110 -22.57 -23.12 2.10
CA LEU A 110 -22.11 -24.34 2.76
C LEU A 110 -23.29 -25.24 3.18
N CYS A 111 -24.41 -24.64 3.60
CA CYS A 111 -25.60 -25.39 4.02
C CYS A 111 -26.49 -25.80 2.84
N GLU A 112 -26.69 -24.89 1.89
CA GLU A 112 -27.51 -25.08 0.70
C GLU A 112 -26.64 -24.88 -0.54
N PRO A 113 -25.98 -25.94 -1.06
CA PRO A 113 -25.20 -25.86 -2.28
C PRO A 113 -26.12 -25.67 -3.48
N VAL A 114 -26.48 -24.41 -3.75
CA VAL A 114 -27.32 -24.04 -4.88
C VAL A 114 -26.46 -23.99 -6.14
N ASN A 115 -26.60 -24.98 -7.02
CA ASN A 115 -25.92 -25.00 -8.31
C ASN A 115 -26.59 -24.04 -9.31
N ARG A 116 -26.38 -22.75 -9.09
CA ARG A 116 -26.89 -21.67 -9.93
C ARG A 116 -25.78 -20.70 -10.30
N ARG A 117 -25.81 -20.24 -11.55
CA ARG A 117 -24.89 -19.20 -12.05
C ARG A 117 -25.04 -17.87 -11.29
N ASP A 118 -26.24 -17.59 -10.81
CA ASP A 118 -26.66 -16.35 -10.14
C ASP A 118 -26.88 -16.53 -8.63
N SER A 119 -26.27 -17.54 -8.00
CA SER A 119 -26.49 -17.91 -6.59
C SER A 119 -26.38 -16.73 -5.61
N HIS A 120 -25.38 -15.86 -5.78
CA HIS A 120 -25.20 -14.70 -4.91
C HIS A 120 -26.33 -13.66 -5.08
N MET A 121 -26.77 -13.39 -6.32
CA MET A 121 -27.88 -12.48 -6.56
C MET A 121 -29.19 -13.04 -5.99
N HIS A 122 -29.44 -14.34 -6.22
CA HIS A 122 -30.60 -15.04 -5.67
C HIS A 122 -30.64 -14.96 -4.14
N PHE A 123 -29.50 -15.20 -3.48
CA PHE A 123 -29.36 -15.04 -2.03
C PHE A 123 -29.69 -13.60 -1.58
N GLN A 124 -29.14 -12.59 -2.26
CA GLN A 124 -29.39 -11.19 -1.92
C GLN A 124 -30.88 -10.82 -2.05
N THR A 125 -31.54 -11.25 -3.12
CA THR A 125 -32.99 -11.03 -3.30
C THR A 125 -33.81 -11.75 -2.24
N LYS A 126 -33.48 -13.01 -1.91
CA LYS A 126 -34.14 -13.78 -0.86
C LYS A 126 -33.99 -13.07 0.50
N LEU A 127 -32.78 -12.66 0.84
CA LEU A 127 -32.50 -11.93 2.08
C LEU A 127 -33.25 -10.60 2.14
N ALA A 128 -33.25 -9.83 1.05
CA ALA A 128 -33.97 -8.55 0.98
C ALA A 128 -35.48 -8.74 1.18
N ASN A 129 -36.10 -9.74 0.52
CA ASN A 129 -37.52 -10.03 0.70
C ASN A 129 -37.85 -10.45 2.13
N GLN A 130 -37.01 -11.31 2.72
CA GLN A 130 -37.17 -11.74 4.11
C GLN A 130 -37.11 -10.55 5.08
N MET A 131 -36.12 -9.68 4.91
CA MET A 131 -35.94 -8.50 5.76
C MET A 131 -37.03 -7.45 5.55
N LEU A 132 -37.57 -7.28 4.34
CA LEU A 132 -38.56 -6.24 4.06
C LEU A 132 -40.00 -6.67 4.36
N PHE A 133 -40.34 -7.95 4.13
CA PHE A 133 -41.74 -8.39 4.09
C PHE A 133 -42.05 -9.54 5.04
N GLU A 134 -41.08 -10.41 5.35
CA GLU A 134 -41.34 -11.61 6.16
C GLU A 134 -40.93 -11.42 7.63
N THR A 135 -40.11 -10.41 7.92
CA THR A 135 -39.63 -10.12 9.27
C THR A 135 -40.50 -9.06 9.94
N ASP A 136 -41.15 -9.43 11.05
CA ASP A 136 -41.82 -8.47 11.92
C ASP A 136 -40.80 -7.78 12.85
N TRP A 137 -40.37 -6.59 12.44
CA TRP A 137 -39.43 -5.78 13.21
C TRP A 137 -40.02 -5.20 14.48
N THR A 138 -41.35 -5.12 14.59
CA THR A 138 -42.01 -4.55 15.80
C THR A 138 -41.84 -5.49 16.99
N LEU A 139 -41.94 -6.81 16.75
CA LEU A 139 -41.74 -7.85 17.76
C LEU A 139 -40.32 -7.81 18.36
N PHE A 140 -39.31 -7.54 17.53
CA PHE A 140 -37.90 -7.42 17.96
C PHE A 140 -37.63 -6.23 18.87
N SER A 141 -38.41 -5.15 18.72
CA SER A 141 -38.26 -3.94 19.54
C SER A 141 -38.80 -4.15 20.96
N GLU A 142 -39.84 -4.98 21.09
CA GLU A 142 -40.49 -5.30 22.37
C GLU A 142 -39.81 -6.45 23.12
N THR A 143 -39.17 -7.38 22.39
CA THR A 143 -38.37 -8.47 22.97
C THR A 143 -36.90 -8.12 23.17
N GLN A 144 -36.51 -6.83 23.11
CA GLN A 144 -35.24 -6.40 23.68
C GLN A 144 -35.28 -6.54 25.21
N VAL A 145 -35.20 -7.79 25.69
CA VAL A 145 -34.41 -8.09 26.87
C VAL A 145 -33.10 -7.35 26.63
N PRO A 146 -32.60 -6.52 27.56
CA PRO A 146 -31.31 -5.88 27.40
C PRO A 146 -30.38 -6.94 26.88
N MET A 147 -29.80 -6.71 25.70
CA MET A 147 -28.71 -7.54 25.24
C MET A 147 -27.64 -7.30 26.30
N GLU A 148 -27.65 -8.14 27.34
CA GLU A 148 -26.50 -8.34 28.18
C GLU A 148 -25.45 -8.67 27.15
N TYR A 149 -24.62 -7.70 26.85
CA TYR A 149 -23.25 -7.98 26.55
C TYR A 149 -22.77 -8.77 27.76
N ALA A 150 -23.08 -10.06 27.77
CA ALA A 150 -22.17 -11.03 28.28
C ALA A 150 -20.92 -10.72 27.48
N ASN A 151 -20.07 -9.89 28.07
CA ASN A 151 -18.69 -10.21 28.21
C ASN A 151 -18.66 -11.67 28.67
N VAL A 152 -18.95 -12.62 27.77
CA VAL A 152 -18.41 -13.94 27.83
C VAL A 152 -16.93 -13.58 27.73
N PRO A 153 -16.19 -13.56 28.86
CA PRO A 153 -14.77 -13.51 28.70
C PRO A 153 -14.51 -14.72 27.81
N MET A 154 -13.71 -14.57 26.75
CA MET A 154 -13.07 -15.76 26.23
C MET A 154 -12.29 -16.34 27.41
N THR A 155 -12.92 -17.20 28.22
CA THR A 155 -12.27 -18.03 29.20
C THR A 155 -11.60 -19.11 28.38
N GLN A 156 -10.58 -18.69 27.62
CA GLN A 156 -9.45 -19.52 27.35
C GLN A 156 -9.06 -20.07 28.72
N SER A 157 -9.20 -21.39 28.90
CA SER A 157 -8.94 -22.04 30.18
C SER A 157 -7.61 -21.53 30.73
N ALA A 158 -7.46 -21.41 32.06
CA ALA A 158 -6.23 -20.86 32.67
C ALA A 158 -4.93 -21.52 32.13
N LYS A 159 -5.01 -22.76 31.64
CA LYS A 159 -3.94 -23.45 30.91
C LYS A 159 -3.56 -22.78 29.58
N VAL A 160 -4.54 -22.34 28.78
CA VAL A 160 -4.35 -21.64 27.50
C VAL A 160 -3.77 -20.25 27.73
N LEU A 161 -4.25 -19.50 28.72
CA LEU A 161 -3.70 -18.19 29.07
C LEU A 161 -2.26 -18.28 29.58
N LYS A 162 -1.95 -19.27 30.44
CA LYS A 162 -0.58 -19.52 30.91
C LYS A 162 0.35 -19.93 29.76
N LYS A 163 -0.13 -20.76 28.84
CA LYS A 163 0.62 -21.14 27.64
C LYS A 163 0.86 -19.95 26.71
N ALA A 164 -0.16 -19.14 26.44
CA ALA A 164 -0.03 -17.94 25.63
C ALA A 164 0.90 -16.90 26.27
N ALA A 165 0.89 -16.74 27.60
CA ALA A 165 1.81 -15.87 28.32
C ALA A 165 3.25 -16.39 28.25
N ALA A 166 3.46 -17.70 28.39
CA ALA A 166 4.77 -18.33 28.24
C ALA A 166 5.31 -18.22 26.80
N ASP A 167 4.44 -18.45 25.80
CA ASP A 167 4.78 -18.34 24.38
C ASP A 167 5.09 -16.87 24.01
N LYS A 168 4.35 -15.92 24.57
CA LYS A 168 4.59 -14.48 24.41
C LYS A 168 5.92 -14.06 25.06
N ALA A 169 6.21 -14.51 26.29
CA ALA A 169 7.48 -14.24 26.96
C ALA A 169 8.67 -14.84 26.17
N ALA A 170 8.52 -16.07 25.67
CA ALA A 170 9.53 -16.71 24.83
C ALA A 170 9.74 -15.98 23.48
N ALA A 171 8.67 -15.42 22.90
CA ALA A 171 8.75 -14.61 21.69
C ALA A 171 9.41 -13.24 21.95
N GLU A 172 9.11 -12.61 23.09
CA GLU A 172 9.72 -11.35 23.52
C GLU A 172 11.22 -11.53 23.83
N ASP A 173 11.61 -12.61 24.50
CA ASP A 173 13.01 -12.96 24.74
C ASP A 173 13.77 -13.26 23.44
N LYS A 174 13.16 -14.00 22.50
CA LYS A 174 13.74 -14.21 21.16
C LYS A 174 13.87 -12.89 20.39
N ALA A 175 12.89 -12.00 20.46
CA ALA A 175 12.95 -10.69 19.83
C ALA A 175 14.01 -9.79 20.47
N ALA A 176 14.21 -9.87 21.80
CA ALA A 176 15.26 -9.16 22.52
C ALA A 176 16.65 -9.70 22.17
N ALA A 177 16.81 -11.02 21.99
CA ALA A 177 18.04 -11.64 21.52
C ALA A 177 18.40 -11.19 20.08
N LEU A 178 17.42 -11.16 19.18
CA LEU A 178 17.59 -10.64 17.81
C LEU A 178 17.95 -9.15 17.79
N LYS A 179 17.38 -8.34 18.67
CA LYS A 179 17.75 -6.92 18.82
C LYS A 179 19.16 -6.73 19.38
N ARG A 180 19.61 -7.59 20.30
CA ARG A 180 21.01 -7.60 20.78
C ARG A 180 21.99 -7.97 19.67
N ASP A 181 21.68 -8.99 18.87
CA ASP A 181 22.51 -9.40 17.72
C ASP A 181 22.59 -8.29 16.66
N ALA A 182 21.48 -7.59 16.41
CA ALA A 182 21.44 -6.42 15.55
C ALA A 182 22.21 -5.20 16.11
N SER A 183 22.23 -5.00 17.44
CA SER A 183 23.02 -3.95 18.10
C SER A 183 24.53 -4.22 18.11
N LEU A 184 24.95 -5.48 18.02
CA LEU A 184 26.37 -5.86 17.90
C LEU A 184 26.95 -5.56 16.51
N ARG A 185 26.09 -5.33 15.51
CA ARG A 185 26.51 -4.77 14.21
C ARG A 185 26.58 -3.27 14.36
N GLN A 186 27.80 -2.73 14.45
CA GLN A 186 28.00 -1.28 14.45
C GLN A 186 27.34 -0.66 13.21
N PRO A 187 26.36 0.25 13.36
CA PRO A 187 25.89 1.04 12.23
C PRO A 187 27.05 1.90 11.72
N PRO A 188 27.19 2.09 10.40
CA PRO A 188 28.15 3.06 9.89
C PRO A 188 27.85 4.42 10.52
N THR A 189 28.90 5.05 11.05
CA THR A 189 28.89 6.40 11.64
C THR A 189 28.02 7.35 10.79
N PRO A 190 27.05 8.07 11.39
CA PRO A 190 26.18 8.95 10.64
C PRO A 190 26.97 10.19 10.20
N SER A 191 27.53 10.12 8.98
CA SER A 191 27.90 11.32 8.25
C SER A 191 26.61 12.05 7.85
N PHE A 192 26.46 13.33 8.17
CA PHE A 192 25.37 14.20 7.72
C PHE A 192 25.45 14.53 6.22
N THR A 193 25.76 13.53 5.39
CA THR A 193 25.77 13.68 3.94
C THR A 193 24.41 13.26 3.40
N CYS A 194 23.79 14.12 2.58
CA CYS A 194 22.56 13.79 1.87
C CYS A 194 22.87 12.68 0.87
N ARG A 195 22.67 11.42 1.29
CA ARG A 195 22.85 10.25 0.43
C ARG A 195 21.50 9.84 -0.15
N ALA A 196 21.51 9.45 -1.41
CA ALA A 196 20.36 8.85 -2.05
C ALA A 196 20.06 7.47 -1.44
N THR A 197 18.86 7.31 -0.89
CA THR A 197 18.37 6.02 -0.39
C THR A 197 17.20 5.57 -1.27
N ASP A 198 17.25 4.33 -1.78
CA ASP A 198 16.12 3.72 -2.49
C ASP A 198 15.14 3.11 -1.47
N LYS A 199 14.22 3.94 -0.97
CA LYS A 199 13.20 3.52 0.01
C LYS A 199 11.87 3.15 -0.64
N GLN A 200 11.86 2.26 -1.63
CA GLN A 200 10.60 1.78 -2.21
C GLN A 200 9.75 0.95 -1.21
N ALA A 201 10.37 0.33 -0.20
CA ALA A 201 9.73 -0.63 0.69
C ALA A 201 9.29 -0.10 2.08
N GLU A 202 9.79 1.05 2.55
CA GLU A 202 9.59 1.51 3.94
C GLU A 202 8.61 2.68 4.12
N VAL A 203 8.00 3.18 3.04
CA VAL A 203 7.25 4.45 3.09
C VAL A 203 5.83 4.22 3.61
N SER A 204 5.50 4.91 4.72
CA SER A 204 4.16 4.87 5.35
C SER A 204 3.07 5.33 4.38
N TYR A 205 1.83 4.86 4.62
CA TYR A 205 0.67 5.08 3.75
C TYR A 205 0.44 6.57 3.40
N ASP A 206 0.66 7.48 4.34
CA ASP A 206 0.46 8.93 4.21
C ASP A 206 1.43 9.60 3.21
N GLN A 207 2.61 9.02 3.01
CA GLN A 207 3.65 9.58 2.13
C GLN A 207 3.56 9.06 0.68
N ARG A 208 2.64 8.13 0.37
CA ARG A 208 2.47 7.60 -1.00
C ARG A 208 1.95 8.63 -2.01
N MET A 209 1.30 9.71 -1.56
CA MET A 209 0.73 10.75 -2.42
C MET A 209 1.78 11.69 -3.07
N ARG A 210 3.08 11.62 -2.69
CA ARG A 210 4.12 12.55 -3.16
C ARG A 210 5.30 11.88 -3.85
N ARG A 211 5.06 10.78 -4.59
CA ARG A 211 6.13 10.01 -5.29
C ARG A 211 6.67 10.69 -6.56
N TYR A 212 6.57 12.00 -6.69
CA TYR A 212 7.03 12.73 -7.87
C TYR A 212 8.19 13.67 -7.54
N CYS A 213 9.07 13.89 -8.52
CA CYS A 213 10.22 14.77 -8.34
C CYS A 213 9.78 16.24 -8.14
N VAL A 214 10.06 16.82 -6.98
CA VAL A 214 9.63 18.18 -6.64
C VAL A 214 10.28 19.25 -7.53
N VAL A 215 11.51 19.02 -7.98
CA VAL A 215 12.21 19.93 -8.92
C VAL A 215 11.62 19.82 -10.32
N CYS A 216 11.28 18.61 -10.79
CA CYS A 216 10.63 18.45 -12.10
C CYS A 216 9.25 19.09 -12.14
N TYR A 217 8.51 18.96 -11.03
CA TYR A 217 7.23 19.61 -10.86
C TYR A 217 7.39 21.13 -10.87
N PHE A 218 8.40 21.67 -10.18
CA PHE A 218 8.64 23.10 -10.16
C PHE A 218 9.13 23.65 -11.51
N GLU A 219 10.13 23.06 -12.15
CA GLU A 219 10.69 23.60 -13.40
C GLU A 219 9.78 23.36 -14.61
N ARG A 220 9.05 22.24 -14.64
CA ARG A 220 8.40 21.76 -15.88
C ARG A 220 6.93 21.36 -15.71
N ASN A 221 6.39 21.44 -14.49
CA ASN A 221 5.05 20.96 -14.17
C ASN A 221 4.84 19.47 -14.54
N LYS A 222 5.90 18.65 -14.43
CA LYS A 222 5.88 17.21 -14.75
C LYS A 222 6.02 16.36 -13.49
N GLU A 223 5.11 15.41 -13.33
CA GLU A 223 5.11 14.43 -12.23
C GLU A 223 5.89 13.17 -12.61
N LEU A 224 7.22 13.27 -12.63
CA LEU A 224 8.08 12.12 -12.92
C LEU A 224 8.22 11.22 -11.68
N ILE A 225 7.85 9.94 -11.84
CA ILE A 225 7.73 8.96 -10.74
C ILE A 225 9.06 8.27 -10.39
N LYS A 226 10.00 8.13 -11.35
CA LYS A 226 11.32 7.53 -11.09
C LYS A 226 12.20 8.48 -10.28
N THR A 227 12.20 8.33 -8.96
CA THR A 227 12.84 9.25 -8.01
C THR A 227 13.55 8.52 -6.88
N GLN A 228 14.56 9.18 -6.30
CA GLN A 228 15.24 8.76 -5.08
C GLN A 228 14.82 9.64 -3.91
N TRP A 229 14.81 9.07 -2.70
CA TRP A 229 14.38 9.75 -1.49
C TRP A 229 15.56 10.40 -0.77
N CYS A 230 15.37 11.65 -0.33
CA CYS A 230 16.29 12.34 0.56
C CYS A 230 15.79 12.27 2.01
N ASP A 231 16.49 11.54 2.87
CA ASP A 231 16.11 11.37 4.27
C ASP A 231 16.24 12.64 5.11
N VAL A 232 17.12 13.57 4.72
CA VAL A 232 17.35 14.83 5.44
C VAL A 232 16.24 15.83 5.15
N HIS A 233 15.90 16.02 3.87
CA HIS A 233 14.97 17.06 3.41
C HIS A 233 13.56 16.54 3.12
N LYS A 234 13.32 15.24 3.26
CA LYS A 234 12.02 14.58 3.09
C LYS A 234 11.38 14.83 1.71
N VAL A 235 12.19 14.78 0.66
CA VAL A 235 11.77 15.01 -0.74
C VAL A 235 12.16 13.87 -1.67
N TYR A 236 11.42 13.73 -2.77
CA TYR A 236 11.74 12.85 -3.89
C TYR A 236 12.40 13.65 -5.03
N LEU A 237 13.54 13.16 -5.51
CA LEU A 237 14.36 13.84 -6.52
C LEU A 237 14.82 12.88 -7.61
N CYS A 238 14.88 13.36 -8.84
CA CYS A 238 15.45 12.62 -9.96
C CYS A 238 16.99 12.74 -9.97
N THR A 239 17.72 11.69 -10.34
CA THR A 239 19.18 11.73 -10.50
C THR A 239 19.63 11.97 -11.95
N LYS A 240 18.69 12.28 -12.85
CA LYS A 240 19.00 12.58 -14.25
C LYS A 240 19.08 14.08 -14.46
N ALA A 241 20.13 14.53 -15.16
CA ALA A 241 20.17 15.87 -15.72
C ALA A 241 19.15 15.98 -16.87
N TYR A 242 18.52 17.15 -17.02
CA TYR A 242 17.67 17.44 -18.16
C TYR A 242 18.15 18.73 -18.80
N VAL A 243 18.65 18.61 -20.02
CA VAL A 243 19.06 19.75 -20.84
C VAL A 243 17.80 20.31 -21.53
N PRO A 244 17.40 21.56 -21.26
CA PRO A 244 16.32 22.20 -22.00
C PRO A 244 16.67 22.32 -23.49
N SER A 245 15.66 22.23 -24.36
CA SER A 245 15.86 22.42 -25.81
C SER A 245 16.00 23.89 -26.23
N ASP A 246 15.63 24.83 -25.35
CA ASP A 246 15.65 26.28 -25.60
C ASP A 246 16.86 26.95 -24.92
N GLN A 247 17.43 27.95 -25.59
CA GLN A 247 18.63 28.68 -25.14
C GLN A 247 18.36 29.73 -24.05
N GLN A 248 17.11 30.14 -23.82
CA GLN A 248 16.74 31.06 -22.73
C GLN A 248 16.17 30.31 -21.53
N VAL A 249 16.98 30.19 -20.48
CA VAL A 249 16.54 29.63 -19.19
C VAL A 249 15.75 30.70 -18.43
N PRO A 250 14.48 30.45 -18.03
CA PRO A 250 13.70 31.43 -17.27
C PRO A 250 14.37 31.78 -15.93
N ALA A 251 14.25 33.03 -15.48
CA ALA A 251 14.88 33.55 -14.26
C ALA A 251 14.54 32.77 -12.97
N HIS A 252 13.43 32.02 -12.95
CA HIS A 252 13.01 31.19 -11.82
C HIS A 252 13.62 29.77 -11.84
N VAL A 253 14.36 29.40 -12.88
CA VAL A 253 14.94 28.07 -13.08
C VAL A 253 16.44 28.08 -12.75
N CYS A 254 16.96 26.95 -12.28
CA CYS A 254 18.40 26.80 -12.04
C CYS A 254 19.16 26.93 -13.38
N PRO A 255 20.18 27.81 -13.48
CA PRO A 255 20.93 28.02 -14.72
C PRO A 255 21.81 26.82 -15.12
N HIS A 256 22.11 25.92 -14.18
CA HIS A 256 22.93 24.73 -14.43
C HIS A 256 22.09 23.59 -15.05
N ALA A 257 21.91 23.62 -16.37
CA ALA A 257 21.17 22.59 -17.12
C ALA A 257 21.76 21.18 -17.00
N ALA A 258 23.09 21.06 -16.82
CA ALA A 258 23.79 19.79 -16.69
C ALA A 258 23.62 19.13 -15.30
N TRP A 259 23.04 19.81 -14.33
CA TRP A 259 22.83 19.28 -12.98
C TRP A 259 21.60 18.37 -12.91
N SER A 260 21.71 17.30 -12.13
CA SER A 260 20.56 16.45 -11.83
C SER A 260 19.54 17.19 -10.96
N CYS A 261 18.29 16.71 -10.88
CA CYS A 261 17.34 17.29 -9.93
C CYS A 261 17.85 17.22 -8.48
N TRP A 262 18.66 16.20 -8.16
CA TRP A 262 19.31 16.05 -6.86
C TRP A 262 20.24 17.22 -6.56
N ASP A 263 21.13 17.54 -7.49
CA ASP A 263 22.13 18.60 -7.33
C ASP A 263 21.47 19.98 -7.35
N LYS A 264 20.52 20.20 -8.27
CA LYS A 264 19.73 21.44 -8.32
C LYS A 264 18.99 21.70 -7.01
N PHE A 265 18.44 20.67 -6.38
CA PHE A 265 17.73 20.82 -5.11
C PHE A 265 18.68 21.28 -4.00
N HIS A 266 19.77 20.55 -3.78
CA HIS A 266 20.68 20.78 -2.65
C HIS A 266 21.54 22.03 -2.83
N SER A 267 21.97 22.32 -4.06
CA SER A 267 22.95 23.38 -4.33
C SER A 267 22.32 24.71 -4.76
N PHE A 268 21.04 24.73 -5.20
CA PHE A 268 20.40 25.95 -5.68
C PHE A 268 19.05 26.23 -5.03
N TYR A 269 18.11 25.29 -5.07
CA TYR A 269 16.72 25.56 -4.66
C TYR A 269 16.50 25.59 -3.15
N HIS A 270 17.12 24.67 -2.41
CA HIS A 270 17.01 24.65 -0.95
C HIS A 270 17.73 25.85 -0.30
N PRO A 271 18.98 26.23 -0.70
CA PRO A 271 19.63 27.43 -0.17
C PRO A 271 18.88 28.73 -0.48
N LYS A 272 18.19 28.81 -1.64
CA LYS A 272 17.36 29.97 -2.02
C LYS A 272 15.95 29.96 -1.41
N GLY A 273 15.66 29.05 -0.48
CA GLY A 273 14.41 29.02 0.28
C GLY A 273 13.17 28.64 -0.54
N LEU A 274 13.33 28.02 -1.72
CA LEU A 274 12.18 27.53 -2.49
C LEU A 274 11.47 26.37 -1.77
N PHE A 275 12.23 25.58 -1.00
CA PHE A 275 11.71 24.46 -0.23
C PHE A 275 12.02 24.66 1.25
N LYS A 276 11.03 24.43 2.10
CA LYS A 276 11.17 24.41 3.56
C LYS A 276 11.94 23.17 4.02
N LYS A 277 12.35 23.16 5.28
CA LYS A 277 13.09 22.04 5.92
C LYS A 277 12.35 20.69 5.83
N ASP A 278 11.02 20.71 5.73
CA ASP A 278 10.16 19.54 5.58
C ASP A 278 9.87 19.16 4.11
N GLY A 279 10.58 19.77 3.16
CA GLY A 279 10.44 19.51 1.73
C GLY A 279 9.23 20.17 1.07
N LYS A 280 8.39 20.90 1.83
CA LYS A 280 7.25 21.63 1.26
C LYS A 280 7.72 22.87 0.50
N MET A 281 7.12 23.12 -0.66
CA MET A 281 7.41 24.31 -1.46
C MET A 281 6.91 25.58 -0.77
N ASP A 282 7.78 26.58 -0.66
CA ASP A 282 7.42 27.88 -0.11
C ASP A 282 6.87 28.81 -1.19
N ARG A 283 5.57 29.10 -1.07
CA ARG A 283 4.85 30.00 -1.98
C ARG A 283 5.22 31.48 -1.79
N GLY A 284 5.89 31.83 -0.69
CA GLY A 284 6.42 33.16 -0.43
C GLY A 284 7.80 33.41 -1.06
N SER A 285 8.48 32.37 -1.51
CA SER A 285 9.84 32.48 -2.06
C SER A 285 9.88 33.33 -3.33
N GLU A 286 10.99 34.05 -3.51
CA GLU A 286 11.24 34.89 -4.69
C GLU A 286 11.15 34.07 -5.98
N LEU A 287 11.74 32.87 -6.00
CA LEU A 287 11.67 31.95 -7.14
C LEU A 287 10.23 31.54 -7.48
N TYR A 288 9.39 31.29 -6.48
CA TYR A 288 7.97 30.97 -6.72
C TYR A 288 7.20 32.16 -7.28
N ARG A 289 7.47 33.38 -6.79
CA ARG A 289 6.87 34.62 -7.29
C ARG A 289 7.28 34.90 -8.75
N LEU A 290 8.56 34.71 -9.08
CA LEU A 290 9.08 34.85 -10.45
C LEU A 290 8.41 33.85 -11.41
N LYS A 291 8.24 32.59 -10.99
CA LYS A 291 7.51 31.59 -11.78
C LYS A 291 6.05 32.02 -12.03
N LYS A 292 5.36 32.50 -10.98
CA LYS A 292 3.97 32.96 -11.08
C LYS A 292 3.82 34.13 -12.06
N HIS A 293 4.73 35.10 -12.01
CA HIS A 293 4.73 36.26 -12.90
C HIS A 293 4.94 35.85 -14.37
N SER A 294 5.93 35.00 -14.64
CA SER A 294 6.20 34.45 -15.99
C SER A 294 5.01 33.69 -16.57
N VAL A 295 4.32 32.88 -15.75
CA VAL A 295 3.10 32.17 -16.18
C VAL A 295 1.94 33.13 -16.48
N MET A 296 1.82 34.23 -15.74
CA MET A 296 0.80 35.26 -15.99
C MET A 296 1.09 36.04 -17.28
N GLU A 297 2.34 36.43 -17.53
CA GLU A 297 2.77 37.10 -18.77
C GLU A 297 2.57 36.24 -20.01
N HIS A 298 2.89 34.94 -19.94
CA HIS A 298 2.64 34.03 -21.06
C HIS A 298 1.14 33.88 -21.38
N LYS A 299 0.27 33.85 -20.36
CA LYS A 299 -1.18 33.77 -20.56
C LYS A 299 -1.76 35.03 -21.18
N THR A 300 -1.31 36.22 -20.77
CA THR A 300 -1.76 37.49 -21.34
C THR A 300 -1.25 37.68 -22.77
N SER A 301 -0.02 37.25 -23.08
CA SER A 301 0.54 37.25 -24.44
C SER A 301 -0.22 36.28 -25.37
N SER A 302 -0.55 35.07 -24.89
CA SER A 302 -1.34 34.10 -25.65
C SER A 302 -2.76 34.60 -25.93
N ALA A 303 -3.43 35.19 -24.94
CA ALA A 303 -4.77 35.76 -25.11
C ALA A 303 -4.78 36.92 -26.12
N LYS A 304 -3.75 37.77 -26.13
CA LYS A 304 -3.57 38.83 -27.14
C LYS A 304 -3.35 38.27 -28.55
N LYS A 305 -2.56 37.19 -28.71
CA LYS A 305 -2.38 36.53 -30.03
C LYS A 305 -3.68 35.91 -30.55
N THR A 306 -4.51 35.33 -29.70
CA THR A 306 -5.80 34.76 -30.09
C THR A 306 -6.82 35.83 -30.51
N LEU A 307 -6.77 37.03 -29.91
CA LEU A 307 -7.64 38.16 -30.26
C LEU A 307 -7.27 38.87 -31.57
N ILE A 308 -6.04 38.70 -32.07
CA ILE A 308 -5.56 39.30 -33.34
C ILE A 308 -5.86 38.38 -34.54
N LEU A 309 -6.30 37.14 -34.29
CA LEU A 309 -6.61 36.11 -35.30
C LEU A 309 -8.12 35.85 -35.50
N LEU A 310 -8.97 36.73 -34.96
CA LEU A 310 -10.42 36.80 -35.20
C LEU A 310 -10.74 38.15 -35.84
#